data_AF-A0A4S2MEA9-F1
#
_entry.id   AF-A0A4S2MEA9-F1
#
_cell.length_a   1.000
_cell.length_b   1.000
_cell.length_c   1.000
_cell.angle_alpha   90.00
_cell.angle_beta   90.00
_cell.angle_gamma   90.00
#
_symmetry.space_group_name_H-M   'P 1'
#
loop_
_entity.id
_entity.type
_entity.pdbx_description
1 polymer ?
#
loop_
_entity_poly.entity_id
_entity_poly.type
_entity_poly.pdbx_seq_one_letter_code
_entity_poly.pdbx_strand_id
1 'polypeptide(L)'
;MTKDEAASQLTYSIFSQVYHRIRQVRDRFYSWRYFCWVVLFVSAINVIFIGGKRRAFGIFVAALHSSYNETSMSELNWIGDSYASLGFFLMPFATTAIVRLNRPYRFTMFLAGVTIFTSCMTSASVPDPGYLFLTHTILHGIGSTLVLCGCSLVTGDYFDKTHRFHVLATAFVSGGPYGVLLFGPLFSYWIHDYSWQEAFIFSGILFLFVTWLGAVTFLPRDMHEYSRAELTLSEPLAERDVGKKDSLKQSKKQSVVANVDLRDQPKASDGRGWAFCSVDHLRNNPQVFLWAFERLLHNVVVYGLLMNLTAYVTQSLNNELTRGAKVNLYFGIGESIIFTIGALIGDRIRGKLPLVYLIGAAFSALFLIIVQRSYTDINVVYVLSGLTGGAVGVGNTFLYATAEEVMLVHGSIAFPMTKMVAGVGMIIAPAFSGSVIDGYGYRGFFISMAILVSLRVVLLALVCIILHHKHKMMLNEVVEKGLLGEQNNLVHCCQYTTQDCEIKQIERERQQRHEQQQQHEDQELREVIPRNGPKSDQWNSDPDQKVP
;
A
#
# COMPACT_ATOMS: atom_id res chain seq x y z
N MET A 1 23.88 -33.67 45.72
CA MET A 1 23.63 -32.61 44.73
C MET A 1 22.47 -31.78 45.25
N THR A 2 22.77 -30.62 45.81
CA THR A 2 21.74 -29.70 46.32
C THR A 2 21.04 -29.00 45.14
N LYS A 3 19.81 -28.49 45.34
CA LYS A 3 19.07 -27.73 44.31
C LYS A 3 19.88 -26.55 43.76
N ASP A 4 20.72 -25.96 44.60
CA ASP A 4 21.59 -24.83 44.25
C ASP A 4 22.81 -25.26 43.41
N GLU A 5 23.34 -26.47 43.63
CA GLU A 5 24.36 -27.08 42.76
C GLU A 5 23.81 -27.48 41.39
N ALA A 6 22.57 -27.98 41.34
CA ALA A 6 21.90 -28.29 40.08
C ALA A 6 21.53 -27.02 39.28
N ALA A 7 21.08 -25.96 39.96
CA ALA A 7 20.77 -24.67 39.36
C ALA A 7 22.01 -23.94 38.84
N SER A 8 23.15 -24.01 39.55
CA SER A 8 24.42 -23.43 39.12
C SER A 8 25.05 -24.17 37.93
N GLN A 9 24.94 -25.50 37.86
CA GLN A 9 25.37 -26.26 36.69
C GLN A 9 24.47 -26.04 35.45
N LEU A 10 23.17 -25.80 35.64
CA LEU A 10 22.26 -25.40 34.55
C LEU A 10 22.60 -24.01 33.99
N THR A 11 23.04 -23.06 34.84
CA THR A 11 23.46 -21.71 34.41
C THR A 11 24.83 -21.71 33.71
N TYR A 12 25.74 -22.62 34.08
CA TYR A 12 27.08 -22.77 33.49
C TYR A 12 27.20 -23.85 32.40
N SER A 13 26.09 -24.38 31.89
CA SER A 13 26.12 -25.32 30.77
C SER A 13 26.62 -24.61 29.50
N ILE A 14 27.46 -25.28 28.70
CA ILE A 14 27.90 -24.81 27.37
C ILE A 14 26.69 -24.40 26.52
N PHE A 15 25.55 -25.08 26.67
CA PHE A 15 24.30 -24.74 25.99
C PHE A 15 23.72 -23.39 26.45
N SER A 16 23.81 -23.04 27.73
CA SER A 16 23.43 -21.73 28.25
C SER A 16 24.33 -20.63 27.67
N GLN A 17 25.65 -20.83 27.65
CA GLN A 17 26.59 -19.88 27.05
C GLN A 17 26.41 -19.71 25.53
N VAL A 18 26.17 -20.82 24.81
CA VAL A 18 25.87 -20.80 23.37
C VAL A 18 24.53 -20.11 23.13
N TYR A 19 23.51 -20.40 23.93
CA TYR A 19 22.21 -19.73 23.87
C TYR A 19 22.34 -18.22 24.11
N HIS A 20 23.10 -17.80 25.13
CA HIS A 20 23.36 -16.39 25.41
C HIS A 20 24.16 -15.72 24.29
N ARG A 21 25.17 -16.39 23.70
CA ARG A 21 25.90 -15.86 22.53
C ARG A 21 25.00 -15.71 21.31
N ILE A 22 24.19 -16.73 21.00
CA ILE A 22 23.24 -16.69 19.88
C ILE A 22 22.22 -15.57 20.11
N ARG A 23 21.70 -15.43 21.33
CA ARG A 23 20.78 -14.36 21.69
C ARG A 23 21.42 -12.98 21.51
N GLN A 24 22.65 -12.78 21.99
CA GLN A 24 23.38 -11.51 21.80
C GLN A 24 23.65 -11.19 20.33
N VAL A 25 24.08 -12.17 19.52
CA VAL A 25 24.31 -11.98 18.08
C VAL A 25 23.00 -11.65 17.37
N ARG A 26 21.93 -12.36 17.70
CA ARG A 26 20.58 -12.12 17.18
C ARG A 26 20.10 -10.71 17.52
N ASP A 27 20.22 -10.32 18.79
CA ASP A 27 19.75 -9.02 19.26
C ASP A 27 20.60 -7.90 18.64
N ARG A 28 21.91 -8.12 18.44
CA ARG A 28 22.80 -7.20 17.70
C ARG A 28 22.39 -7.07 16.23
N PHE A 29 22.09 -8.18 15.55
CA PHE A 29 21.63 -8.17 14.16
C PHE A 29 20.32 -7.39 14.01
N TYR A 30 19.35 -7.64 14.89
CA TYR A 30 18.09 -6.89 14.85
C TYR A 30 18.28 -5.43 15.23
N SER A 31 19.18 -5.09 16.16
CA SER A 31 19.49 -3.71 16.55
C SER A 31 20.15 -2.87 15.46
N TRP A 32 20.53 -3.50 14.34
CA TRP A 32 21.24 -2.84 13.27
C TRP A 32 20.39 -1.77 12.58
N ARG A 33 20.97 -0.57 12.42
CA ARG A 33 20.29 0.60 11.84
C ARG A 33 19.69 0.36 10.45
N TYR A 34 20.27 -0.56 9.68
CA TYR A 34 19.84 -0.88 8.32
C TYR A 34 18.90 -2.09 8.24
N PHE A 35 18.49 -2.65 9.38
CA PHE A 35 17.62 -3.82 9.42
C PHE A 35 16.27 -3.60 8.72
N CYS A 36 15.71 -2.38 8.80
CA CYS A 36 14.49 -2.03 8.06
C CYS A 36 14.62 -2.24 6.54
N TRP A 37 15.80 -1.99 5.97
CA TRP A 37 16.07 -2.23 4.54
C TRP A 37 16.17 -3.72 4.21
N VAL A 38 16.67 -4.55 5.14
CA VAL A 38 16.67 -6.01 4.99
C VAL A 38 15.23 -6.53 4.99
N VAL A 39 14.41 -6.07 5.94
CA VAL A 39 12.97 -6.41 5.98
C VAL A 39 12.28 -6.00 4.68
N LEU A 40 12.53 -4.77 4.20
CA LEU A 40 11.98 -4.29 2.94
C LEU A 40 12.41 -5.15 1.75
N PHE A 41 13.70 -5.49 1.65
CA PHE A 41 14.23 -6.33 0.57
C PHE A 41 13.59 -7.72 0.57
N VAL A 42 13.47 -8.37 1.73
CA VAL A 42 12.83 -9.68 1.85
C VAL A 42 11.33 -9.60 1.53
N SER A 43 10.64 -8.54 1.97
CA SER A 43 9.24 -8.28 1.60
C SER A 43 9.07 -8.10 0.09
N ALA A 44 9.93 -7.28 -0.53
CA ALA A 44 9.88 -7.01 -1.97
C ALA A 44 10.12 -8.29 -2.78
N ILE A 45 11.13 -9.09 -2.45
CA ILE A 45 11.39 -10.38 -3.13
C ILE A 45 10.18 -11.31 -3.01
N ASN A 46 9.59 -11.44 -1.82
CA ASN A 46 8.42 -12.29 -1.63
C ASN A 46 7.25 -11.88 -2.53
N VAL A 47 6.97 -10.57 -2.61
CA VAL A 47 5.89 -10.07 -3.47
C VAL A 47 6.23 -10.18 -4.96
N ILE A 48 7.49 -9.94 -5.36
CA ILE A 48 7.96 -10.14 -6.73
C ILE A 48 7.76 -11.59 -7.16
N PHE A 49 8.06 -12.56 -6.29
CA PHE A 49 7.97 -13.99 -6.61
C PHE A 49 6.52 -14.45 -6.76
N ILE A 50 5.67 -14.13 -5.77
CA ILE A 50 4.24 -14.48 -5.83
C ILE A 50 3.51 -13.72 -6.94
N GLY A 51 3.80 -12.42 -7.10
CA GLY A 51 3.23 -11.60 -8.16
C GLY A 51 3.71 -11.99 -9.55
N GLY A 52 4.98 -12.41 -9.67
CA GLY A 52 5.58 -12.88 -10.90
C GLY A 52 5.00 -14.19 -11.38
N LYS A 53 4.85 -15.17 -10.47
CA LYS A 53 4.16 -16.42 -10.79
C LYS A 53 2.78 -16.16 -11.37
N ARG A 54 2.00 -15.29 -10.72
CA ARG A 54 0.65 -14.93 -11.18
C ARG A 54 0.65 -14.45 -12.62
N ARG A 55 1.53 -13.50 -12.93
CA ARG A 55 1.55 -12.84 -14.24
C ARG A 55 2.12 -13.74 -15.34
N ALA A 56 2.99 -14.68 -14.97
CA ALA A 56 3.55 -15.67 -15.88
C ALA A 56 2.71 -16.97 -15.95
N PHE A 57 1.59 -17.06 -15.22
CA PHE A 57 0.79 -18.29 -15.15
C PHE A 57 0.12 -18.67 -16.48
N GLY A 58 -0.07 -17.71 -17.39
CA GLY A 58 -0.54 -18.01 -18.75
C GLY A 58 0.34 -19.03 -19.50
N ILE A 59 1.62 -19.16 -19.14
CA ILE A 59 2.51 -20.19 -19.69
C ILE A 59 2.11 -21.58 -19.19
N PHE A 60 1.75 -21.71 -17.91
CA PHE A 60 1.19 -22.95 -17.36
C PHE A 60 -0.15 -23.29 -18.01
N VAL A 61 -1.02 -22.30 -18.24
CA VAL A 61 -2.32 -22.52 -18.92
C VAL A 61 -2.12 -23.09 -20.32
N ALA A 62 -1.18 -22.54 -21.11
CA ALA A 62 -0.89 -23.05 -22.45
C ALA A 62 -0.38 -24.50 -22.42
N ALA A 63 0.50 -24.83 -21.47
CA ALA A 63 1.04 -26.19 -21.31
C ALA A 63 -0.03 -27.20 -20.82
N LEU A 64 -0.89 -26.77 -19.90
CA LEU A 64 -2.00 -27.56 -19.39
C LEU A 64 -3.02 -27.86 -20.49
N HIS A 65 -3.36 -26.87 -21.33
CA HIS A 65 -4.27 -27.10 -22.46
C HIS A 65 -3.69 -28.08 -23.48
N SER A 66 -2.38 -28.04 -23.72
CA SER A 66 -1.72 -29.02 -24.59
C SER A 66 -1.73 -30.43 -24.01
N SER A 67 -1.84 -30.58 -22.69
CA SER A 67 -1.89 -31.88 -22.01
C SER A 67 -3.33 -32.39 -21.85
N TYR A 68 -4.28 -31.48 -21.64
CA TYR A 68 -5.70 -31.73 -21.39
C TYR A 68 -6.54 -31.12 -22.51
N ASN A 69 -6.58 -31.78 -23.66
CA ASN A 69 -7.25 -31.28 -24.86
C ASN A 69 -8.78 -31.14 -24.72
N GLU A 70 -9.38 -31.79 -23.72
CA GLU A 70 -10.84 -31.76 -23.48
C GLU A 70 -11.28 -30.52 -22.70
N THR A 71 -10.35 -29.82 -22.05
CA THR A 71 -10.65 -28.66 -21.21
C THR A 71 -10.52 -27.37 -22.00
N SER A 72 -11.53 -26.51 -21.89
CA SER A 72 -11.52 -25.23 -22.59
C SER A 72 -10.42 -24.28 -22.09
N MET A 73 -9.83 -23.49 -23.00
CA MET A 73 -8.87 -22.43 -22.63
C MET A 73 -9.44 -21.45 -21.61
N SER A 74 -10.73 -21.15 -21.68
CA SER A 74 -11.42 -20.24 -20.75
C SER A 74 -11.45 -20.81 -19.34
N GLU A 75 -11.71 -22.11 -19.16
CA GLU A 75 -11.73 -22.78 -17.86
C GLU A 75 -10.34 -22.80 -17.20
N LEU A 76 -9.29 -23.14 -17.95
CA LEU A 76 -7.91 -23.14 -17.43
C LEU A 76 -7.43 -21.73 -17.06
N ASN A 77 -7.78 -20.73 -17.88
CA ASN A 77 -7.52 -19.32 -17.56
C ASN A 77 -8.26 -18.90 -16.28
N TRP A 78 -9.50 -19.35 -16.10
CA TRP A 78 -10.27 -19.06 -14.90
C TRP A 78 -9.61 -19.63 -13.64
N ILE A 79 -9.11 -20.87 -13.70
CA ILE A 79 -8.34 -21.48 -12.60
C ILE A 79 -7.09 -20.64 -12.27
N GLY A 80 -6.37 -20.21 -13.29
CA GLY A 80 -5.13 -19.44 -13.16
C GLY A 80 -5.32 -18.05 -12.54
N ASP A 81 -6.39 -17.34 -12.87
CA ASP A 81 -6.63 -16.00 -12.32
C ASP A 81 -7.36 -16.03 -10.97
N SER A 82 -8.18 -17.06 -10.75
CA SER A 82 -9.01 -17.17 -9.55
C SER A 82 -8.19 -17.28 -8.27
N TYR A 83 -6.98 -17.85 -8.29
CA TYR A 83 -6.18 -17.97 -7.06
C TYR A 83 -5.78 -16.58 -6.52
N ALA A 84 -5.42 -15.68 -7.43
CA ALA A 84 -5.02 -14.33 -7.08
C ALA A 84 -6.23 -13.48 -6.68
N SER A 85 -7.38 -13.71 -7.32
CA SER A 85 -8.62 -13.09 -6.91
C SER A 85 -9.01 -13.49 -5.49
N LEU A 86 -9.04 -14.79 -5.20
CA LEU A 86 -9.30 -15.30 -3.84
C LEU A 86 -8.27 -14.74 -2.86
N GLY A 87 -7.00 -14.72 -3.27
CA GLY A 87 -5.90 -14.17 -2.49
C GLY A 87 -6.15 -12.73 -2.05
N PHE A 88 -6.61 -11.90 -2.97
CA PHE A 88 -6.95 -10.50 -2.74
C PHE A 88 -8.25 -10.32 -1.95
N PHE A 89 -9.28 -11.13 -2.22
CA PHE A 89 -10.54 -11.12 -1.49
C PHE A 89 -10.36 -11.43 0.00
N LEU A 90 -9.50 -12.40 0.34
CA LEU A 90 -9.25 -12.83 1.72
C LEU A 90 -8.38 -11.88 2.54
N MET A 91 -7.76 -10.88 1.89
CA MET A 91 -6.75 -10.02 2.51
C MET A 91 -7.20 -9.27 3.78
N PRO A 92 -8.38 -8.62 3.86
CA PRO A 92 -8.81 -7.96 5.10
C PRO A 92 -9.08 -8.95 6.24
N PHE A 93 -9.56 -10.16 5.94
CA PHE A 93 -9.77 -11.20 6.95
C PHE A 93 -8.44 -11.70 7.53
N ALA A 94 -7.48 -12.02 6.67
CA ALA A 94 -6.15 -12.44 7.08
C ALA A 94 -5.41 -11.33 7.84
N THR A 95 -5.49 -10.09 7.36
CA THR A 95 -4.90 -8.92 8.04
C THR A 95 -5.49 -8.75 9.45
N THR A 96 -6.81 -8.86 9.58
CA THR A 96 -7.51 -8.81 10.88
C THR A 96 -6.99 -9.89 11.82
N ALA A 97 -6.88 -11.13 11.35
CA ALA A 97 -6.36 -12.24 12.16
C ALA A 97 -4.92 -11.99 12.62
N ILE A 98 -4.04 -11.55 11.72
CA ILE A 98 -2.62 -11.27 12.04
C ILE A 98 -2.51 -10.16 13.08
N VAL A 99 -3.26 -9.07 12.93
CA VAL A 99 -3.24 -7.95 13.89
C VAL A 99 -3.80 -8.39 15.25
N ARG A 100 -4.89 -9.16 15.28
CA ARG A 100 -5.50 -9.67 16.52
C ARG A 100 -4.64 -10.67 17.29
N LEU A 101 -3.88 -11.49 16.58
CA LEU A 101 -2.95 -12.46 17.17
C LEU A 101 -1.63 -11.82 17.62
N ASN A 102 -1.61 -10.50 17.80
CA ASN A 102 -0.44 -9.73 18.19
C ASN A 102 0.73 -9.82 17.19
N ARG A 103 0.41 -9.71 15.90
CA ARG A 103 1.36 -9.58 14.77
C ARG A 103 2.39 -10.72 14.69
N PRO A 104 1.97 -12.00 14.60
CA PRO A 104 2.89 -13.13 14.56
C PRO A 104 3.52 -13.31 13.16
N TYR A 105 4.17 -12.28 12.62
CA TYR A 105 4.64 -12.24 11.21
C TYR A 105 5.49 -13.45 10.81
N ARG A 106 6.36 -13.92 11.71
CA ARG A 106 7.20 -15.09 11.46
C ARG A 106 6.39 -16.35 11.21
N PHE A 107 5.43 -16.60 12.09
CA PHE A 107 4.55 -17.75 11.99
C PHE A 107 3.64 -17.63 10.77
N THR A 108 3.13 -16.43 10.48
CA THR A 108 2.37 -16.14 9.26
C THR A 108 3.16 -16.51 8.00
N MET A 109 4.41 -16.08 7.89
CA MET A 109 5.27 -16.39 6.74
C MET A 109 5.64 -17.87 6.69
N PHE A 110 5.93 -18.51 7.82
CA PHE A 110 6.18 -19.95 7.88
C PHE A 110 4.98 -20.75 7.33
N LEU A 111 3.78 -20.45 7.83
CA LEU A 111 2.54 -21.09 7.41
C LEU A 111 2.24 -20.82 5.93
N ALA A 112 2.50 -19.60 5.46
CA ALA A 112 2.34 -19.23 4.06
C ALA A 112 3.24 -20.11 3.15
N GLY A 113 4.52 -20.26 3.52
CA GLY A 113 5.47 -21.07 2.76
C GLY A 113 5.05 -22.55 2.69
N VAL A 114 4.65 -23.14 3.83
CA VAL A 114 4.16 -24.53 3.88
C VAL A 114 2.89 -24.72 3.04
N THR A 115 1.97 -23.76 3.11
CA THR A 115 0.72 -23.79 2.34
C THR A 115 0.99 -23.72 0.83
N ILE A 116 1.85 -22.79 0.39
CA ILE A 116 2.22 -22.62 -1.03
C ILE A 116 3.00 -23.84 -1.53
N PHE A 117 3.92 -24.37 -0.74
CA PHE A 117 4.67 -25.58 -1.08
C PHE A 117 3.72 -26.76 -1.31
N THR A 118 2.85 -27.03 -0.35
CA THR A 118 1.84 -28.09 -0.44
C THR A 118 0.94 -27.91 -1.65
N SER A 119 0.50 -26.67 -1.92
CA SER A 119 -0.26 -26.33 -3.14
C SER A 119 0.49 -26.71 -4.41
N CYS A 120 1.74 -26.29 -4.57
CA CYS A 120 2.53 -26.62 -5.74
C CYS A 120 2.78 -28.14 -5.89
N MET A 121 3.10 -28.85 -4.79
CA MET A 121 3.31 -30.31 -4.84
C MET A 121 2.04 -31.07 -5.25
N THR A 122 0.90 -30.66 -4.68
CA THR A 122 -0.39 -31.29 -5.00
C THR A 122 -0.84 -30.95 -6.42
N SER A 123 -0.68 -29.71 -6.88
CA SER A 123 -0.98 -29.31 -8.26
C SER A 123 -0.12 -30.03 -9.31
N ALA A 124 1.13 -30.37 -8.99
CA ALA A 124 1.98 -31.15 -9.90
C ALA A 124 1.48 -32.60 -10.11
N SER A 125 0.73 -33.14 -9.16
CA SER A 125 0.28 -34.54 -9.14
C SER A 125 -1.19 -34.70 -9.55
N VAL A 126 -1.79 -33.64 -10.10
CA VAL A 126 -3.21 -33.62 -10.44
C VAL A 126 -3.49 -34.49 -11.69
N PRO A 127 -4.47 -35.42 -11.64
CA PRO A 127 -4.84 -36.25 -12.78
C PRO A 127 -5.81 -35.56 -13.76
N ASP A 128 -6.56 -34.56 -13.30
CA ASP A 128 -7.58 -33.83 -14.07
C ASP A 128 -7.59 -32.34 -13.68
N PRO A 129 -7.68 -31.40 -14.64
CA PRO A 129 -7.59 -29.97 -14.38
C PRO A 129 -8.62 -29.44 -13.38
N GLY A 130 -9.77 -30.09 -13.17
CA GLY A 130 -10.74 -29.70 -12.15
C GLY A 130 -10.15 -29.69 -10.72
N TYR A 131 -9.21 -30.58 -10.41
CA TYR A 131 -8.54 -30.60 -9.10
C TYR A 131 -7.57 -29.41 -8.91
N LEU A 132 -7.20 -28.69 -9.97
CA LEU A 132 -6.42 -27.45 -9.84
C LEU A 132 -7.22 -26.34 -9.16
N PHE A 133 -8.56 -26.38 -9.19
CA PHE A 133 -9.36 -25.44 -8.40
C PHE A 133 -9.08 -25.59 -6.89
N LEU A 134 -9.04 -26.82 -6.39
CA LEU A 134 -8.76 -27.05 -4.97
C LEU A 134 -7.27 -26.83 -4.65
N THR A 135 -6.39 -27.48 -5.41
CA THR A 135 -4.94 -27.52 -5.12
C THR A 135 -4.25 -26.20 -5.44
N HIS A 136 -4.62 -25.54 -6.53
CA HIS A 136 -4.03 -24.28 -6.96
C HIS A 136 -4.88 -23.09 -6.50
N THR A 137 -6.14 -22.98 -6.93
CA THR A 137 -6.94 -21.77 -6.67
C THR A 137 -7.13 -21.50 -5.17
N ILE A 138 -7.61 -22.48 -4.42
CA ILE A 138 -7.90 -22.31 -2.98
C ILE A 138 -6.61 -22.29 -2.16
N LEU A 139 -5.82 -23.36 -2.23
CA LEU A 139 -4.68 -23.53 -1.33
C LEU A 139 -3.57 -22.51 -1.61
N HIS A 140 -3.22 -22.28 -2.88
CA HIS A 140 -2.26 -21.23 -3.24
C HIS A 140 -2.82 -19.84 -2.96
N GLY A 141 -4.12 -19.62 -3.15
CA GLY A 141 -4.81 -18.37 -2.83
C GLY A 141 -4.60 -17.97 -1.38
N ILE A 142 -4.92 -18.86 -0.44
CA ILE A 142 -4.74 -18.64 1.01
C ILE A 142 -3.28 -18.37 1.35
N GLY A 143 -2.35 -19.20 0.86
CA GLY A 143 -0.92 -19.01 1.10
C GLY A 143 -0.42 -17.65 0.58
N SER A 144 -0.85 -17.26 -0.63
CA SER A 144 -0.51 -15.97 -1.22
C SER A 144 -1.06 -14.79 -0.43
N THR A 145 -2.27 -14.89 0.12
CA THR A 145 -2.84 -13.87 1.02
C THR A 145 -1.95 -13.65 2.23
N LEU A 146 -1.50 -14.74 2.89
CA LEU A 146 -0.65 -14.65 4.07
C LEU A 146 0.69 -13.98 3.76
N VAL A 147 1.32 -14.30 2.62
CA VAL A 147 2.54 -13.61 2.16
C VAL A 147 2.29 -12.12 1.95
N LEU A 148 1.23 -11.77 1.22
CA LEU A 148 0.91 -10.37 0.90
C LEU A 148 0.63 -9.55 2.17
N CYS A 149 -0.19 -10.08 3.09
CA CYS A 149 -0.48 -9.44 4.38
C CYS A 149 0.77 -9.30 5.24
N GLY A 150 1.57 -10.37 5.35
CA GLY A 150 2.81 -10.38 6.14
C GLY A 150 3.80 -9.32 5.66
N CYS A 151 4.04 -9.28 4.34
CA CYS A 151 4.95 -8.32 3.71
C CYS A 151 4.43 -6.88 3.82
N SER A 152 3.12 -6.65 3.61
CA SER A 152 2.55 -5.29 3.65
C SER A 152 2.52 -4.73 5.08
N LEU A 153 2.12 -5.54 6.07
CA LEU A 153 2.01 -5.11 7.46
C LEU A 153 3.37 -4.85 8.09
N VAL A 154 4.32 -5.77 7.93
CA VAL A 154 5.68 -5.58 8.47
C VAL A 154 6.33 -4.34 7.84
N THR A 155 6.13 -4.11 6.54
CA THR A 155 6.66 -2.93 5.87
C THR A 155 6.01 -1.65 6.38
N GLY A 156 4.69 -1.65 6.61
CA GLY A 156 3.99 -0.54 7.23
C GLY A 156 4.45 -0.24 8.67
N ASP A 157 4.92 -1.24 9.41
CA ASP A 157 5.46 -1.03 10.77
C ASP A 157 6.85 -0.39 10.75
N TYR A 158 7.73 -0.76 9.80
CA TYR A 158 9.07 -0.18 9.68
C TYR A 158 9.09 1.16 8.93
N PHE A 159 8.28 1.29 7.89
CA PHE A 159 8.15 2.46 7.04
C PHE A 159 6.73 2.99 7.17
N ASP A 160 6.40 3.45 8.37
CA ASP A 160 5.10 4.02 8.68
C ASP A 160 4.83 5.29 7.88
N LYS A 161 3.58 5.77 7.92
CA LYS A 161 3.19 6.96 7.17
C LYS A 161 4.06 8.17 7.49
N THR A 162 4.68 8.31 8.67
CA THR A 162 5.54 9.48 8.95
C THR A 162 6.96 9.35 8.36
N HIS A 163 7.36 8.15 7.96
CA HIS A 163 8.70 7.88 7.47
C HIS A 163 8.98 8.55 6.11
N ARG A 164 10.21 9.07 5.93
CA ARG A 164 10.65 9.76 4.69
C ARG A 164 10.56 8.92 3.42
N PHE A 165 10.70 7.60 3.56
CA PHE A 165 10.75 6.62 2.47
C PHE A 165 9.50 5.72 2.41
N HIS A 166 8.38 6.20 2.95
CA HIS A 166 7.14 5.41 3.05
C HIS A 166 6.60 4.98 1.67
N VAL A 167 6.54 5.91 0.71
CA VAL A 167 6.00 5.63 -0.62
C VAL A 167 6.96 4.72 -1.39
N LEU A 168 8.28 4.95 -1.28
CA LEU A 168 9.28 4.05 -1.87
C LEU A 168 9.14 2.61 -1.34
N ALA A 169 9.06 2.44 -0.02
CA ALA A 169 9.00 1.12 0.61
C ALA A 169 7.71 0.37 0.24
N THR A 170 6.57 1.05 0.33
CA THR A 170 5.27 0.46 -0.01
C THR A 170 5.12 0.20 -1.52
N ALA A 171 5.77 1.00 -2.37
CA ALA A 171 5.87 0.74 -3.79
C ALA A 171 6.65 -0.54 -4.07
N PHE A 172 7.86 -0.72 -3.52
CA PHE A 172 8.65 -1.96 -3.70
C PHE A 172 7.91 -3.23 -3.24
N VAL A 173 7.11 -3.13 -2.19
CA VAL A 173 6.24 -4.22 -1.70
C VAL A 173 4.98 -4.41 -2.55
N SER A 174 4.83 -3.64 -3.62
CA SER A 174 3.87 -3.84 -4.71
C SER A 174 4.54 -4.36 -6.00
N GLY A 175 5.83 -4.71 -5.95
CA GLY A 175 6.75 -5.03 -7.06
C GLY A 175 6.45 -6.25 -7.95
N GLY A 176 5.22 -6.75 -7.97
CA GLY A 176 4.78 -7.80 -8.90
C GLY A 176 5.18 -7.61 -10.37
N PRO A 177 5.34 -6.39 -10.93
CA PRO A 177 5.79 -6.20 -12.32
C PRO A 177 7.15 -6.79 -12.67
N TYR A 178 8.14 -6.69 -11.79
CA TYR A 178 9.45 -7.32 -12.07
C TYR A 178 9.36 -8.84 -12.16
N GLY A 179 8.37 -9.42 -11.48
CA GLY A 179 8.17 -10.86 -11.45
C GLY A 179 7.89 -11.45 -12.83
N VAL A 180 7.18 -10.77 -13.73
CA VAL A 180 6.90 -11.32 -15.07
C VAL A 180 8.16 -11.39 -15.93
N LEU A 181 9.10 -10.46 -15.74
CA LEU A 181 10.37 -10.42 -16.46
C LEU A 181 11.29 -11.57 -16.04
N LEU A 182 11.20 -11.99 -14.78
CA LEU A 182 11.95 -13.12 -14.23
C LEU A 182 11.27 -14.46 -14.56
N PHE A 183 9.99 -14.58 -14.21
CA PHE A 183 9.27 -15.85 -14.28
C PHE A 183 8.75 -16.20 -15.67
N GLY A 184 8.57 -15.22 -16.56
CA GLY A 184 8.19 -15.50 -17.96
C GLY A 184 9.20 -16.43 -18.64
N PRO A 185 10.47 -16.00 -18.82
CA PRO A 185 11.51 -16.86 -19.39
C PRO A 185 11.78 -18.13 -18.57
N LEU A 186 11.77 -18.02 -17.23
CA LEU A 186 12.09 -19.14 -16.35
C LEU A 186 11.06 -20.28 -16.47
N PHE A 187 9.77 -19.95 -16.46
CA PHE A 187 8.72 -20.96 -16.62
C PHE A 187 8.68 -21.52 -18.05
N SER A 188 8.90 -20.69 -19.07
CA SER A 188 9.05 -21.18 -20.45
C SER A 188 10.19 -22.21 -20.55
N TYR A 189 11.33 -21.93 -19.94
CA TYR A 189 12.47 -22.86 -19.91
C TYR A 189 12.14 -24.15 -19.15
N TRP A 190 11.58 -24.06 -17.94
CA TRP A 190 11.23 -25.24 -17.15
C TRP A 190 10.18 -26.12 -17.84
N ILE A 191 9.17 -25.53 -18.45
CA ILE A 191 8.10 -26.27 -19.12
C ILE A 191 8.60 -26.90 -20.42
N HIS A 192 9.45 -26.20 -21.18
CA HIS A 192 9.99 -26.69 -22.45
C HIS A 192 10.97 -27.86 -22.26
N ASP A 193 11.91 -27.74 -21.33
CA ASP A 193 12.97 -28.74 -21.15
C ASP A 193 12.58 -29.87 -20.19
N TYR A 194 11.60 -29.64 -19.31
CA TYR A 194 11.07 -30.63 -18.40
C TYR A 194 9.58 -30.85 -18.69
N SER A 195 8.70 -30.42 -17.79
CA SER A 195 7.25 -30.53 -17.93
C SER A 195 6.58 -29.50 -17.03
N TRP A 196 5.26 -29.30 -17.20
CA TRP A 196 4.51 -28.42 -16.33
C TRP A 196 4.42 -28.96 -14.89
N GLN A 197 4.43 -30.28 -14.70
CA GLN A 197 4.46 -30.91 -13.37
C GLN A 197 5.76 -30.55 -12.64
N GLU A 198 6.91 -30.75 -13.28
CA GLU A 198 8.22 -30.43 -12.71
C GLU A 198 8.36 -28.92 -12.45
N ALA A 199 7.83 -28.08 -13.34
CA ALA A 199 7.81 -26.63 -13.13
C ALA A 199 7.01 -26.21 -11.88
N PHE A 200 5.91 -26.91 -11.54
CA PHE A 200 5.21 -26.70 -10.27
C PHE A 200 6.06 -27.14 -9.07
N ILE A 201 6.75 -28.28 -9.16
CA ILE A 201 7.63 -28.77 -8.09
C ILE A 201 8.74 -27.77 -7.80
N PHE A 202 9.48 -27.35 -8.84
CA PHE A 202 10.55 -26.35 -8.72
C PHE A 202 10.04 -25.03 -8.16
N SER A 203 8.86 -24.58 -8.60
CA SER A 203 8.21 -23.38 -8.06
C SER A 203 7.89 -23.52 -6.56
N GLY A 204 7.38 -24.67 -6.13
CA GLY A 204 7.06 -24.95 -4.72
C GLY A 204 8.29 -24.85 -3.83
N ILE A 205 9.40 -25.50 -4.22
CA ILE A 205 10.66 -25.47 -3.46
C ILE A 205 11.22 -24.04 -3.40
N LEU A 206 11.23 -23.34 -4.54
CA LEU A 206 11.72 -21.96 -4.63
C LEU A 206 10.93 -21.00 -3.73
N PHE A 207 9.60 -21.05 -3.78
CA PHE A 207 8.76 -20.18 -2.96
C PHE A 207 8.83 -20.53 -1.48
N LEU A 208 8.96 -21.81 -1.12
CA LEU A 208 9.19 -22.21 0.27
C LEU A 208 10.44 -21.51 0.83
N PHE A 209 11.56 -21.61 0.12
CA PHE A 209 12.81 -20.98 0.54
C PHE A 209 12.67 -19.47 0.69
N VAL A 210 12.13 -18.80 -0.32
CA VAL A 210 11.97 -17.34 -0.35
C VAL A 210 11.02 -16.84 0.74
N THR A 211 9.91 -17.55 0.97
CA THR A 211 8.94 -17.19 2.00
C THR A 211 9.48 -17.44 3.41
N TRP A 212 10.29 -18.46 3.61
CA TRP A 212 10.94 -18.70 4.90
C TRP A 212 12.03 -17.69 5.25
N LEU A 213 12.62 -16.97 4.28
CA LEU A 213 13.42 -15.78 4.57
C LEU A 213 12.60 -14.75 5.37
N GLY A 214 11.31 -14.59 5.03
CA GLY A 214 10.38 -13.75 5.79
C GLY A 214 10.11 -14.31 7.20
N ALA A 215 9.99 -15.63 7.35
CA ALA A 215 9.79 -16.27 8.65
C ALA A 215 10.97 -16.04 9.62
N VAL A 216 12.19 -15.91 9.08
CA VAL A 216 13.40 -15.62 9.88
C VAL A 216 13.55 -14.12 10.19
N THR A 217 13.18 -13.27 9.24
CA THR A 217 13.49 -11.83 9.30
C THR A 217 12.36 -10.96 9.84
N PHE A 218 11.08 -11.29 9.62
CA PHE A 218 9.98 -10.39 9.96
C PHE A 218 9.75 -10.33 11.47
N LEU A 219 10.16 -9.23 12.09
CA LEU A 219 9.96 -8.95 13.51
C LEU A 219 9.10 -7.70 13.66
N PRO A 220 8.04 -7.71 14.49
CA PRO A 220 7.26 -6.50 14.78
C PRO A 220 8.15 -5.40 15.37
N ARG A 221 8.00 -4.16 14.89
CA ARG A 221 8.82 -3.03 15.36
C ARG A 221 8.65 -2.77 16.86
N ASP A 222 7.43 -2.89 17.39
CA ASP A 222 7.18 -2.66 18.82
C ASP A 222 7.93 -3.65 19.71
N MET A 223 8.11 -4.89 19.25
CA MET A 223 8.90 -5.92 19.95
C MET A 223 10.40 -5.61 19.93
N HIS A 224 10.88 -4.97 18.86
CA HIS A 224 12.27 -4.52 18.74
C HIS A 224 12.59 -3.35 19.67
N GLU A 225 11.71 -2.35 19.71
CA GLU A 225 11.83 -1.21 20.62
C GLU A 225 11.73 -1.67 22.09
N TYR A 226 10.91 -2.70 22.39
CA TYR A 226 10.87 -3.36 23.71
C TYR A 226 12.22 -3.94 24.09
N SER A 227 12.75 -4.78 23.21
CA SER A 227 14.00 -5.52 23.44
C SER A 227 15.16 -4.55 23.66
N ARG A 228 15.18 -3.42 22.94
CA ARG A 228 16.17 -2.35 23.13
C ARG A 228 16.03 -1.67 24.50
N ALA A 229 14.81 -1.34 24.92
CA ALA A 229 14.56 -0.73 26.22
C ALA A 229 15.01 -1.66 27.37
N GLU A 230 14.66 -2.96 27.27
CA GLU A 230 15.04 -4.00 28.23
C GLU A 230 16.57 -4.21 28.29
N LEU A 231 17.26 -4.20 27.14
CA LEU A 231 18.73 -4.28 27.07
C LEU A 231 19.41 -3.05 27.71
N THR A 232 18.85 -1.85 27.49
CA THR A 232 19.39 -0.61 28.09
C THR A 232 19.18 -0.59 29.61
N LEU A 233 18.11 -1.24 30.10
CA LEU A 233 17.81 -1.40 31.52
C LEU A 233 18.64 -2.49 32.21
N SER A 234 19.13 -3.48 31.46
CA SER A 234 19.87 -4.64 31.98
C SER A 234 21.39 -4.49 31.92
N GLU A 235 21.93 -3.41 31.34
CA GLU A 235 23.35 -3.07 31.48
C GLU A 235 23.69 -2.79 32.97
N PRO A 236 24.59 -3.58 33.60
CA PRO A 236 24.97 -3.37 34.99
C PRO A 236 25.60 -1.99 35.19
N LEU A 237 25.26 -1.34 36.30
CA LEU A 237 25.83 -0.08 36.80
C LEU A 237 27.34 -0.14 37.15
N ALA A 238 28.09 -1.10 36.61
CA ALA A 238 29.49 -1.29 36.90
C ALA A 238 30.34 -0.66 35.80
N GLU A 239 31.19 0.29 36.21
CA GLU A 239 32.19 1.02 35.43
C GLU A 239 31.68 2.18 34.56
N ARG A 240 31.47 3.33 35.21
CA ARG A 240 32.24 4.55 34.89
C ARG A 240 32.03 5.66 35.92
N ASP A 241 33.05 5.77 36.76
CA ASP A 241 33.66 6.93 37.38
C ASP A 241 32.83 8.05 38.02
N VAL A 242 33.18 8.23 39.28
CA VAL A 242 32.87 9.30 40.22
C VAL A 242 33.42 10.63 39.69
N GLY A 243 32.53 11.56 39.34
CA GLY A 243 32.91 12.98 39.18
C GLY A 243 32.14 13.74 38.10
N LYS A 244 31.23 14.63 38.54
CA LYS A 244 30.57 15.72 37.78
C LYS A 244 29.55 15.34 36.68
N LYS A 245 28.26 15.45 37.04
CA LYS A 245 27.21 16.30 36.40
C LYS A 245 25.81 15.68 36.60
N ASP A 246 25.09 16.17 37.61
CA ASP A 246 23.73 15.74 37.95
C ASP A 246 22.63 16.27 37.01
N SER A 247 22.93 17.16 36.06
CA SER A 247 21.95 17.70 35.12
C SER A 247 21.74 16.87 33.84
N LEU A 248 22.66 15.96 33.48
CA LEU A 248 22.54 15.11 32.28
C LEU A 248 21.88 13.75 32.56
N LYS A 249 21.96 13.25 33.80
CA LYS A 249 21.38 11.95 34.20
C LYS A 249 19.85 12.01 34.28
N GLN A 250 19.28 13.14 34.68
CA GLN A 250 17.84 13.36 34.71
C GLN A 250 17.26 13.46 33.30
N SER A 251 17.94 14.17 32.38
CA SER A 251 17.56 14.26 30.96
C SER A 251 17.58 12.90 30.25
N LYS A 252 18.58 12.03 30.49
CA LYS A 252 18.59 10.68 29.91
C LYS A 252 17.47 9.79 30.47
N LYS A 253 17.25 9.77 31.78
CA LYS A 253 16.19 8.96 32.41
C LYS A 253 14.79 9.43 31.97
N GLN A 254 14.60 10.74 31.85
CA GLN A 254 13.37 11.37 31.39
C GLN A 254 13.16 11.19 29.87
N SER A 255 14.22 11.16 29.06
CA SER A 255 14.14 10.81 27.63
C SER A 255 13.79 9.33 27.38
N VAL A 256 14.24 8.43 28.26
CA VAL A 256 13.94 6.99 28.15
C VAL A 256 12.49 6.74 28.57
N VAL A 257 12.04 7.33 29.68
CA VAL A 257 10.63 7.26 30.12
C VAL A 257 9.70 7.96 29.12
N ALA A 258 10.07 9.12 28.58
CA ALA A 258 9.29 9.78 27.53
C ALA A 258 9.22 8.98 26.22
N ASN A 259 10.26 8.23 25.86
CA ASN A 259 10.22 7.29 24.73
C ASN A 259 9.33 6.06 25.01
N VAL A 260 9.10 5.70 26.28
CA VAL A 260 8.13 4.68 26.67
C VAL A 260 6.70 5.25 26.69
N ASP A 261 6.48 6.49 27.12
CA ASP A 261 5.16 7.14 27.05
C ASP A 261 4.76 7.50 25.59
N LEU A 262 5.71 7.82 24.71
CA LEU A 262 5.49 7.95 23.26
C LEU A 262 5.11 6.62 22.59
N ARG A 263 5.37 5.50 23.27
CA ARG A 263 5.09 4.13 22.81
C ARG A 263 3.64 3.72 23.04
N ASP A 264 2.99 4.34 24.03
CA ASP A 264 1.58 4.19 24.36
C ASP A 264 0.68 5.21 23.63
N GLN A 265 1.25 6.07 22.78
CA GLN A 265 0.43 6.88 21.88
C GLN A 265 -0.20 5.97 20.81
N PRO A 266 -1.53 6.03 20.61
CA PRO A 266 -2.21 5.17 19.68
C PRO A 266 -1.62 5.37 18.28
N LYS A 267 -0.87 4.36 17.82
CA LYS A 267 -0.40 4.33 16.44
C LYS A 267 -1.60 4.01 15.56
N ALA A 268 -1.52 4.33 14.28
CA ALA A 268 -2.59 4.04 13.32
C ALA A 268 -2.88 2.51 13.17
N SER A 269 -2.03 1.66 13.76
CA SER A 269 -2.21 0.23 14.04
C SER A 269 -3.26 -0.12 15.11
N ASP A 270 -3.66 0.83 15.94
CA ASP A 270 -4.46 0.59 17.16
C ASP A 270 -5.96 0.78 16.89
N GLY A 271 -6.34 0.98 15.63
CA GLY A 271 -7.71 1.09 15.18
C GLY A 271 -8.47 -0.24 15.26
N ARG A 272 -9.13 -0.51 16.40
CA ARG A 272 -10.22 -1.51 16.62
C ARG A 272 -9.87 -2.99 16.37
N GLY A 273 -8.66 -3.29 15.90
CA GLY A 273 -8.19 -4.62 15.55
C GLY A 273 -8.93 -5.27 14.36
N TRP A 274 -9.57 -4.47 13.49
CA TRP A 274 -10.24 -4.95 12.26
C TRP A 274 -9.64 -4.24 11.04
N ALA A 275 -9.39 -4.99 9.96
CA ALA A 275 -8.95 -4.43 8.68
C ALA A 275 -10.14 -3.94 7.82
N PHE A 276 -11.17 -3.39 8.46
CA PHE A 276 -12.36 -2.83 7.82
C PHE A 276 -12.63 -1.41 8.34
N CYS A 277 -13.05 -0.52 7.45
CA CYS A 277 -13.55 0.79 7.84
C CYS A 277 -14.84 0.63 8.66
N SER A 278 -14.98 1.44 9.71
CA SER A 278 -16.24 1.54 10.45
C SER A 278 -17.34 2.13 9.58
N VAL A 279 -18.59 1.75 9.85
CA VAL A 279 -19.78 2.28 9.16
C VAL A 279 -19.83 3.81 9.22
N ASP A 280 -19.50 4.41 10.37
CA ASP A 280 -19.47 5.88 10.53
C ASP A 280 -18.44 6.53 9.60
N HIS A 281 -17.25 5.94 9.49
CA HIS A 281 -16.21 6.41 8.58
C HIS A 281 -16.67 6.33 7.12
N LEU A 282 -17.32 5.23 6.72
CA LEU A 282 -17.85 5.07 5.36
C LEU A 282 -18.94 6.10 5.06
N ARG A 283 -19.84 6.37 6.01
CA ARG A 283 -20.88 7.42 5.87
C ARG A 283 -20.27 8.81 5.68
N ASN A 284 -19.23 9.14 6.45
CA ASN A 284 -18.59 10.45 6.40
C ASN A 284 -17.62 10.63 5.22
N ASN A 285 -17.27 9.56 4.51
CA ASN A 285 -16.27 9.56 3.45
C ASN A 285 -16.80 8.92 2.15
N PRO A 286 -17.69 9.60 1.40
CA PRO A 286 -18.28 9.06 0.18
C PRO A 286 -17.24 8.72 -0.91
N GLN A 287 -16.06 9.37 -0.88
CA GLN A 287 -14.97 9.07 -1.82
C GLN A 287 -14.47 7.61 -1.73
N VAL A 288 -14.68 6.93 -0.60
CA VAL A 288 -14.31 5.51 -0.43
C VAL A 288 -15.12 4.61 -1.36
N PHE A 289 -16.40 4.91 -1.59
CA PHE A 289 -17.25 4.13 -2.50
C PHE A 289 -16.86 4.36 -3.97
N LEU A 290 -16.58 5.61 -4.34
CA LEU A 290 -16.09 5.94 -5.68
C LEU A 290 -14.74 5.27 -5.96
N TRP A 291 -13.84 5.26 -4.97
CA TRP A 291 -12.59 4.52 -5.03
C TRP A 291 -12.80 3.02 -5.20
N ALA A 292 -13.67 2.40 -4.40
CA ALA A 292 -13.98 0.99 -4.54
C ALA A 292 -14.51 0.66 -5.95
N PHE A 293 -15.47 1.45 -6.45
CA PHE A 293 -16.00 1.23 -7.80
C PHE A 293 -14.94 1.40 -8.88
N GLU A 294 -14.08 2.42 -8.76
CA GLU A 294 -12.98 2.60 -9.70
C GLU A 294 -11.95 1.46 -9.65
N ARG A 295 -11.63 0.94 -8.46
CA ARG A 295 -10.75 -0.22 -8.28
C ARG A 295 -11.35 -1.49 -8.87
N LEU A 296 -12.66 -1.68 -8.76
CA LEU A 296 -13.38 -2.76 -9.42
C LEU A 296 -13.17 -2.68 -10.95
N LEU A 297 -13.48 -1.53 -11.54
CA LEU A 297 -13.33 -1.30 -12.98
C LEU A 297 -11.89 -1.43 -13.44
N HIS A 298 -10.92 -0.94 -12.67
CA HIS A 298 -9.50 -1.07 -12.97
C HIS A 298 -9.12 -2.55 -13.14
N ASN A 299 -9.52 -3.41 -12.21
CA ASN A 299 -9.16 -4.82 -12.27
C ASN A 299 -9.94 -5.55 -13.38
N VAL A 300 -11.19 -5.20 -13.64
CA VAL A 300 -11.92 -5.74 -14.81
C VAL A 300 -11.18 -5.43 -16.12
N VAL A 301 -10.73 -4.19 -16.30
CA VAL A 301 -9.99 -3.79 -17.51
C VAL A 301 -8.64 -4.48 -17.59
N VAL A 302 -7.82 -4.40 -16.54
CA VAL A 302 -6.43 -4.86 -16.59
C VAL A 302 -6.35 -6.36 -16.82
N TYR A 303 -7.16 -7.14 -16.11
CA TYR A 303 -7.16 -8.59 -16.30
C TYR A 303 -7.89 -8.98 -17.58
N GLY A 304 -8.94 -8.27 -17.97
CA GLY A 304 -9.56 -8.44 -19.28
C GLY A 304 -8.57 -8.25 -20.43
N LEU A 305 -7.69 -7.23 -20.35
CA LEU A 305 -6.62 -7.00 -21.32
C LEU A 305 -5.55 -8.09 -21.26
N LEU A 306 -4.98 -8.39 -20.10
CA LEU A 306 -3.88 -9.35 -19.96
C LEU A 306 -4.23 -10.75 -20.48
N MET A 307 -5.49 -11.18 -20.30
CA MET A 307 -5.98 -12.47 -20.79
C MET A 307 -6.21 -12.46 -22.30
N ASN A 308 -7.03 -11.52 -22.78
CA ASN A 308 -7.56 -11.59 -24.14
C ASN A 308 -6.61 -11.00 -25.19
N LEU A 309 -5.67 -10.15 -24.80
CA LEU A 309 -4.75 -9.53 -25.76
C LEU A 309 -3.74 -10.53 -26.32
N THR A 310 -3.29 -11.48 -25.50
CA THR A 310 -2.42 -12.58 -25.96
C THR A 310 -3.19 -13.48 -26.92
N ALA A 311 -4.44 -13.84 -26.59
CA ALA A 311 -5.30 -14.63 -27.48
C ALA A 311 -5.57 -13.91 -28.81
N TYR A 312 -5.91 -12.62 -28.74
CA TYR A 312 -6.15 -11.77 -29.91
C TYR A 312 -4.95 -11.72 -30.86
N VAL A 313 -3.76 -11.40 -30.34
CA VAL A 313 -2.54 -11.27 -31.15
C VAL A 313 -2.13 -12.63 -31.71
N THR A 314 -2.28 -13.71 -30.93
CA THR A 314 -2.00 -15.08 -31.39
C THR A 314 -2.89 -15.45 -32.58
N GLN A 315 -4.20 -15.22 -32.47
CA GLN A 315 -5.15 -15.50 -33.55
C GLN A 315 -4.90 -14.62 -34.79
N SER A 316 -4.49 -13.36 -34.58
CA SER A 316 -4.19 -12.42 -35.66
C SER A 316 -2.86 -12.72 -36.38
N LEU A 317 -1.96 -13.50 -35.77
CA LEU A 317 -0.66 -13.92 -36.31
C LEU A 317 -0.63 -15.41 -36.68
N ASN A 318 -1.73 -15.96 -37.22
CA ASN A 318 -1.81 -17.35 -37.67
C ASN A 318 -1.46 -18.38 -36.57
N ASN A 319 -1.91 -18.14 -35.34
CA ASN A 319 -1.70 -19.00 -34.17
C ASN A 319 -0.24 -19.14 -33.70
N GLU A 320 0.63 -18.17 -34.00
CA GLU A 320 1.97 -18.10 -33.42
C GLU A 320 1.96 -17.65 -31.95
N LEU A 321 1.82 -18.60 -31.02
CA LEU A 321 1.76 -18.37 -29.56
C LEU A 321 2.95 -17.55 -29.04
N THR A 322 4.16 -17.84 -29.52
CA THR A 322 5.39 -17.16 -29.09
C THR A 322 5.38 -15.66 -29.42
N ARG A 323 4.77 -15.28 -30.54
CA ARG A 323 4.61 -13.86 -30.88
C ARG A 323 3.50 -13.22 -30.06
N GLY A 324 2.35 -13.90 -29.92
CA GLY A 324 1.25 -13.43 -29.07
C GLY A 324 1.68 -13.12 -27.63
N ALA A 325 2.49 -13.98 -27.02
CA ALA A 325 2.99 -13.79 -25.65
C ALA A 325 3.88 -12.54 -25.48
N LYS A 326 4.49 -12.02 -26.56
CA LYS A 326 5.30 -10.79 -26.50
C LYS A 326 4.47 -9.56 -26.09
N VAL A 327 3.15 -9.58 -26.31
CA VAL A 327 2.29 -8.45 -25.95
C VAL A 327 2.24 -8.25 -24.43
N ASN A 328 2.15 -9.34 -23.67
CA ASN A 328 2.18 -9.31 -22.20
C ASN A 328 3.57 -8.96 -21.67
N LEU A 329 4.63 -9.37 -22.39
CA LEU A 329 6.00 -8.95 -22.07
C LEU A 329 6.15 -7.42 -22.22
N TYR A 330 5.70 -6.83 -23.33
CA TYR A 330 5.74 -5.39 -23.54
C TYR A 330 4.91 -4.63 -22.52
N PHE A 331 3.71 -5.12 -22.20
CA PHE A 331 2.88 -4.59 -21.12
C PHE A 331 3.64 -4.57 -19.78
N GLY A 332 4.29 -5.68 -19.43
CA GLY A 332 5.09 -5.81 -18.21
C GLY A 332 6.34 -4.92 -18.18
N ILE A 333 7.00 -4.71 -19.32
CA ILE A 333 8.14 -3.78 -19.44
C ILE A 333 7.69 -2.35 -19.16
N GLY A 334 6.61 -1.90 -19.80
CA GLY A 334 6.06 -0.55 -19.57
C GLY A 334 5.67 -0.32 -18.12
N GLU A 335 5.00 -1.30 -17.50
CA GLU A 335 4.66 -1.27 -16.09
C GLU A 335 5.90 -1.19 -15.19
N SER A 336 6.93 -1.98 -15.48
CA SER A 336 8.18 -2.02 -14.68
C SER A 336 8.98 -0.71 -14.75
N ILE A 337 8.97 -0.03 -15.90
CA ILE A 337 9.62 1.28 -16.06
C ILE A 337 8.93 2.32 -15.17
N ILE A 338 7.61 2.46 -15.30
CA ILE A 338 6.82 3.40 -14.50
C ILE A 338 6.90 3.04 -13.02
N PHE A 339 6.93 1.76 -12.69
CA PHE A 339 7.11 1.31 -11.32
C PHE A 339 8.44 1.77 -10.74
N THR A 340 9.55 1.59 -11.48
CA THR A 340 10.90 1.99 -11.01
C THR A 340 10.98 3.50 -10.79
N ILE A 341 10.54 4.28 -11.80
CA ILE A 341 10.55 5.74 -11.74
C ILE A 341 9.62 6.23 -10.63
N GLY A 342 8.42 5.63 -10.56
CA GLY A 342 7.40 5.96 -9.59
C GLY A 342 7.87 5.72 -8.16
N ALA A 343 8.45 4.56 -7.86
CA ALA A 343 8.98 4.25 -6.54
C ALA A 343 10.02 5.28 -6.09
N LEU A 344 10.96 5.68 -6.97
CA LEU A 344 12.02 6.66 -6.64
C LEU A 344 11.50 8.08 -6.42
N ILE A 345 10.45 8.49 -7.12
CA ILE A 345 9.88 9.85 -7.04
C ILE A 345 8.72 9.92 -6.03
N GLY A 346 8.14 8.78 -5.66
CA GLY A 346 6.90 8.64 -4.89
C GLY A 346 6.83 9.48 -3.63
N ASP A 347 7.91 9.52 -2.84
CA ASP A 347 7.92 10.29 -1.59
C ASP A 347 7.87 11.81 -1.83
N ARG A 348 8.29 12.31 -3.00
CA ARG A 348 8.20 13.74 -3.35
C ARG A 348 6.80 14.17 -3.80
N ILE A 349 6.00 13.23 -4.30
CA ILE A 349 4.63 13.46 -4.81
C ILE A 349 3.55 13.05 -3.80
N ARG A 350 3.96 12.71 -2.57
CA ARG A 350 3.09 12.39 -1.46
C ARG A 350 2.08 13.51 -1.20
N GLY A 351 0.83 13.14 -0.91
CA GLY A 351 -0.31 14.05 -0.78
C GLY A 351 -0.97 14.43 -2.12
N LYS A 352 -0.34 14.07 -3.25
CA LYS A 352 -0.88 14.29 -4.61
C LYS A 352 -1.02 12.97 -5.38
N LEU A 353 -0.95 11.82 -4.72
CA LEU A 353 -1.01 10.51 -5.37
C LEU A 353 -2.34 10.25 -6.12
N PRO A 354 -3.52 10.66 -5.62
CA PRO A 354 -4.78 10.51 -6.35
C PRO A 354 -4.78 11.24 -7.71
N LEU A 355 -4.13 12.40 -7.78
CA LEU A 355 -3.98 13.15 -9.03
C LEU A 355 -3.09 12.40 -10.02
N VAL A 356 -1.99 11.81 -9.53
CA VAL A 356 -1.11 10.97 -10.36
C VAL A 356 -1.86 9.76 -10.90
N TYR A 357 -2.79 9.19 -10.12
CA TYR A 357 -3.69 8.12 -10.56
C TYR A 357 -4.63 8.57 -11.68
N LEU A 358 -5.23 9.77 -11.54
CA LEU A 358 -6.08 10.35 -12.57
C LEU A 358 -5.31 10.54 -13.88
N ILE A 359 -4.08 11.07 -13.81
CA ILE A 359 -3.22 11.25 -14.99
C ILE A 359 -2.92 9.90 -15.66
N GLY A 360 -2.53 8.88 -14.89
CA GLY A 360 -2.29 7.53 -15.41
C GLY A 360 -3.53 6.93 -16.07
N ALA A 361 -4.71 7.09 -15.45
CA ALA A 361 -5.97 6.63 -16.03
C ALA A 361 -6.33 7.37 -17.33
N ALA A 362 -6.07 8.68 -17.41
CA ALA A 362 -6.32 9.48 -18.60
C ALA A 362 -5.43 9.04 -19.78
N PHE A 363 -4.14 8.79 -19.53
CA PHE A 363 -3.25 8.22 -20.55
C PHE A 363 -3.69 6.81 -20.97
N SER A 364 -4.10 5.96 -20.02
CA SER A 364 -4.63 4.63 -20.34
C SER A 364 -5.90 4.71 -21.19
N ALA A 365 -6.79 5.67 -20.93
CA ALA A 365 -7.99 5.90 -21.75
C ALA A 365 -7.60 6.31 -23.18
N LEU A 366 -6.69 7.28 -23.31
CA LEU A 366 -6.19 7.74 -24.59
C LEU A 366 -5.60 6.58 -25.42
N PHE A 367 -4.73 5.76 -24.82
CA PHE A 367 -4.11 4.64 -25.54
C PHE A 367 -5.13 3.58 -25.95
N LEU A 368 -6.10 3.23 -25.11
CA LEU A 368 -7.13 2.26 -25.46
C LEU A 368 -8.11 2.78 -26.52
N ILE A 369 -8.41 4.09 -26.54
CA ILE A 369 -9.20 4.71 -27.61
C ILE A 369 -8.45 4.64 -28.96
N ILE A 370 -7.14 4.81 -28.94
CA ILE A 370 -6.31 4.64 -30.15
C ILE A 370 -6.31 3.17 -30.58
N VAL A 371 -6.08 2.23 -29.65
CA VAL A 371 -6.16 0.78 -29.93
C VAL A 371 -7.51 0.41 -30.53
N GLN A 372 -8.62 0.90 -29.98
CA GLN A 372 -9.97 0.65 -30.50
C GLN A 372 -10.12 1.00 -31.99
N ARG A 373 -9.43 2.05 -32.48
CA ARG A 373 -9.47 2.46 -33.89
C ARG A 373 -8.49 1.70 -34.78
N SER A 374 -7.37 1.26 -34.21
CA SER A 374 -6.23 0.73 -34.96
C SER A 374 -5.89 -0.73 -34.63
N TYR A 375 -6.80 -1.46 -33.96
CA TYR A 375 -6.52 -2.82 -33.48
C TYR A 375 -6.11 -3.80 -34.59
N THR A 376 -6.53 -3.56 -35.84
CA THR A 376 -6.15 -4.37 -37.01
C THR A 376 -4.65 -4.35 -37.31
N ASP A 377 -3.92 -3.32 -36.87
CA ASP A 377 -2.46 -3.26 -36.99
C ASP A 377 -1.80 -3.79 -35.71
N ILE A 378 -1.24 -4.98 -35.82
CA ILE A 378 -0.64 -5.71 -34.70
C ILE A 378 0.60 -5.00 -34.16
N ASN A 379 1.35 -4.28 -35.01
CA ASN A 379 2.52 -3.52 -34.55
C ASN A 379 2.10 -2.35 -33.66
N VAL A 380 0.99 -1.68 -34.01
CA VAL A 380 0.40 -0.63 -33.19
C VAL A 380 -0.10 -1.20 -31.86
N VAL A 381 -0.72 -2.39 -31.87
CA VAL A 381 -1.15 -3.09 -30.65
C VAL A 381 0.05 -3.38 -29.75
N TYR A 382 1.17 -3.89 -30.27
CA TYR A 382 2.37 -4.15 -29.48
C TYR A 382 2.91 -2.89 -28.77
N VAL A 383 3.09 -1.79 -29.51
CA VAL A 383 3.63 -0.54 -28.96
C VAL A 383 2.68 0.05 -27.92
N LEU A 384 1.38 0.14 -28.25
CA LEU A 384 0.38 0.68 -27.33
C LEU A 384 0.16 -0.21 -26.11
N SER A 385 0.43 -1.52 -26.18
CA SER A 385 0.38 -2.40 -25.02
C SER A 385 1.43 -2.06 -23.97
N GLY A 386 2.65 -1.74 -24.40
CA GLY A 386 3.69 -1.26 -23.49
C GLY A 386 3.33 0.08 -22.85
N LEU A 387 2.84 1.04 -23.63
CA LEU A 387 2.41 2.35 -23.13
C LEU A 387 1.20 2.23 -22.18
N THR A 388 0.24 1.37 -22.51
CA THR A 388 -0.91 1.06 -21.65
C THR A 388 -0.46 0.39 -20.36
N GLY A 389 0.48 -0.55 -20.41
CA GLY A 389 1.09 -1.17 -19.24
C GLY A 389 1.76 -0.16 -18.32
N GLY A 390 2.47 0.84 -18.87
CA GLY A 390 3.01 1.95 -18.10
C GLY A 390 1.93 2.82 -17.44
N ALA A 391 0.93 3.26 -18.22
CA ALA A 391 -0.16 4.09 -17.71
C ALA A 391 -0.99 3.40 -16.62
N VAL A 392 -1.29 2.11 -16.81
CA VAL A 392 -1.92 1.25 -15.81
C VAL A 392 -1.02 1.02 -14.61
N GLY A 393 0.30 0.91 -14.83
CA GLY A 393 1.32 0.65 -13.81
C GLY A 393 1.38 1.70 -12.71
N VAL A 394 1.02 2.94 -13.01
CA VAL A 394 0.82 4.00 -12.01
C VAL A 394 -0.14 3.52 -10.91
N GLY A 395 -1.22 2.85 -11.32
CA GLY A 395 -2.27 2.30 -10.47
C GLY A 395 -1.86 1.12 -9.58
N ASN A 396 -0.76 0.44 -9.91
CA ASN A 396 -0.21 -0.65 -9.10
C ASN A 396 0.94 -0.17 -8.22
N THR A 397 1.77 0.76 -8.72
CA THR A 397 2.98 1.25 -8.05
C THR A 397 2.66 1.91 -6.72
N PHE A 398 1.69 2.83 -6.69
CA PHE A 398 1.38 3.57 -5.46
C PHE A 398 0.16 3.04 -4.71
N LEU A 399 -0.34 1.84 -5.04
CA LEU A 399 -1.67 1.39 -4.61
C LEU A 399 -1.86 1.45 -3.09
N TYR A 400 -0.83 1.05 -2.35
CA TYR A 400 -0.83 1.10 -0.90
C TYR A 400 -0.96 2.54 -0.39
N ALA A 401 -0.05 3.43 -0.78
CA ALA A 401 -0.01 4.82 -0.32
C ALA A 401 -1.22 5.63 -0.81
N THR A 402 -1.66 5.43 -2.06
CA THR A 402 -2.86 6.09 -2.60
C THR A 402 -4.12 5.62 -1.88
N ALA A 403 -4.25 4.33 -1.54
CA ALA A 403 -5.39 3.86 -0.77
C ALA A 403 -5.47 4.55 0.61
N GLU A 404 -4.34 4.75 1.29
CA GLU A 404 -4.28 5.54 2.53
C GLU A 404 -4.72 6.99 2.33
N GLU A 405 -4.26 7.64 1.25
CA GLU A 405 -4.59 9.04 0.95
C GLU A 405 -6.06 9.22 0.58
N VAL A 406 -6.63 8.30 -0.19
CA VAL A 406 -8.03 8.38 -0.65
C VAL A 406 -9.01 8.01 0.47
N MET A 407 -8.73 6.92 1.20
CA MET A 407 -9.64 6.43 2.22
C MET A 407 -9.50 7.17 3.55
N LEU A 408 -8.46 8.00 3.73
CA LEU A 408 -8.16 8.74 4.96
C LEU A 408 -8.09 7.82 6.19
N VAL A 409 -7.59 6.60 6.00
CA VAL A 409 -7.33 5.62 7.07
C VAL A 409 -5.93 5.02 6.89
N HIS A 410 -5.46 4.30 7.90
CA HIS A 410 -4.18 3.62 7.84
C HIS A 410 -4.15 2.53 6.77
N GLY A 411 -2.96 2.24 6.21
CA GLY A 411 -2.77 1.29 5.13
C GLY A 411 -3.08 -0.14 5.51
N SER A 412 -2.95 -0.48 6.79
CA SER A 412 -3.40 -1.78 7.32
C SER A 412 -4.91 -1.99 7.16
N ILE A 413 -5.70 -0.95 6.92
CA ILE A 413 -7.13 -1.05 6.60
C ILE A 413 -7.36 -0.73 5.13
N ALA A 414 -6.79 0.38 4.65
CA ALA A 414 -7.04 0.88 3.30
C ALA A 414 -6.58 -0.10 2.21
N PHE A 415 -5.37 -0.65 2.34
CA PHE A 415 -4.80 -1.53 1.33
C PHE A 415 -5.53 -2.89 1.26
N PRO A 416 -5.81 -3.61 2.37
CA PRO A 416 -6.61 -4.83 2.34
C PRO A 416 -8.03 -4.63 1.81
N MET A 417 -8.74 -3.58 2.22
CA MET A 417 -10.06 -3.30 1.66
C MET A 417 -10.00 -3.01 0.15
N THR A 418 -9.02 -2.23 -0.29
CA THR A 418 -8.80 -1.94 -1.71
C THR A 418 -8.51 -3.21 -2.50
N LYS A 419 -7.69 -4.12 -1.95
CA LYS A 419 -7.39 -5.41 -2.57
C LYS A 419 -8.60 -6.34 -2.61
N MET A 420 -9.43 -6.36 -1.57
CA MET A 420 -10.65 -7.17 -1.59
C MET A 420 -11.54 -6.83 -2.80
N VAL A 421 -11.75 -5.53 -3.05
CA VAL A 421 -12.53 -5.07 -4.21
C VAL A 421 -11.81 -5.39 -5.53
N ALA A 422 -10.48 -5.30 -5.55
CA ALA A 422 -9.69 -5.74 -6.71
C ALA A 422 -9.90 -7.22 -7.03
N GLY A 423 -9.96 -8.10 -6.02
CA GLY A 423 -10.25 -9.51 -6.19
C GLY A 423 -11.62 -9.75 -6.84
N VAL A 424 -12.67 -9.06 -6.37
CA VAL A 424 -14.00 -9.14 -7.01
C VAL A 424 -13.94 -8.75 -8.49
N GLY A 425 -13.21 -7.67 -8.83
CA GLY A 425 -13.02 -7.25 -10.22
C GLY A 425 -12.26 -8.30 -11.06
N MET A 426 -11.29 -8.99 -10.47
CA MET A 426 -10.55 -10.07 -11.13
C MET A 426 -11.42 -11.29 -11.45
N ILE A 427 -12.38 -11.66 -10.60
CA ILE A 427 -13.33 -12.75 -10.91
C ILE A 427 -14.28 -12.37 -12.04
N ILE A 428 -14.71 -11.10 -12.07
CA ILE A 428 -15.66 -10.61 -13.09
C ILE A 428 -14.98 -10.48 -14.45
N ALA A 429 -13.67 -10.16 -14.51
CA ALA A 429 -12.98 -9.82 -15.75
C ALA A 429 -13.05 -10.91 -16.85
N PRO A 430 -12.75 -12.20 -16.58
CA PRO A 430 -12.82 -13.26 -17.59
C PRO A 430 -14.24 -13.44 -18.12
N ALA A 431 -15.23 -13.51 -17.22
CA ALA A 431 -16.62 -13.72 -17.60
C ALA A 431 -17.15 -12.56 -18.44
N PHE A 432 -16.90 -11.33 -18.00
CA PHE A 432 -17.29 -10.12 -18.74
C PHE A 432 -16.64 -10.06 -20.12
N SER A 433 -15.31 -10.22 -20.17
CA SER A 433 -14.58 -10.09 -21.43
C SER A 433 -14.90 -11.22 -22.43
N GLY A 434 -15.03 -12.46 -21.96
CA GLY A 434 -15.46 -13.60 -22.77
C GLY A 434 -16.85 -13.38 -23.36
N SER A 435 -17.85 -13.03 -22.54
CA SER A 435 -19.22 -12.76 -23.04
C SER A 435 -19.28 -11.65 -24.07
N VAL A 436 -18.46 -10.59 -23.92
CA VAL A 436 -18.39 -9.50 -24.91
C VAL A 436 -17.75 -9.98 -26.22
N ILE A 437 -16.69 -10.79 -26.14
CA ILE A 437 -16.02 -11.35 -27.32
C ILE A 437 -16.95 -12.32 -28.06
N ASP A 438 -17.66 -13.19 -27.34
CA ASP A 438 -18.58 -14.15 -27.95
C ASP A 438 -19.77 -13.46 -28.64
N GLY A 439 -20.28 -12.37 -28.05
CA GLY A 439 -21.41 -11.62 -28.60
C GLY A 439 -21.06 -10.61 -29.70
N TYR A 440 -19.91 -9.94 -29.57
CA TYR A 440 -19.56 -8.76 -30.39
C TYR A 440 -18.15 -8.80 -31.00
N GLY A 441 -17.42 -9.91 -30.83
CA GLY A 441 -16.04 -10.09 -31.26
C GLY A 441 -15.03 -9.19 -30.55
N TYR A 442 -13.77 -9.23 -31.00
CA TYR A 442 -12.70 -8.40 -30.44
C TYR A 442 -12.92 -6.90 -30.63
N ARG A 443 -13.69 -6.49 -31.65
CA ARG A 443 -14.09 -5.09 -31.81
C ARG A 443 -14.93 -4.63 -30.63
N GLY A 444 -15.94 -5.41 -30.23
CA GLY A 444 -16.76 -5.12 -29.05
C GLY A 444 -15.93 -5.11 -27.76
N PHE A 445 -14.97 -6.02 -27.65
CA PHE A 445 -14.03 -6.07 -26.53
C PHE A 445 -13.24 -4.76 -26.38
N PHE A 446 -12.56 -4.28 -27.42
CA PHE A 446 -11.77 -3.06 -27.33
C PHE A 446 -12.63 -1.81 -27.05
N ILE A 447 -13.83 -1.74 -27.64
CA ILE A 447 -14.81 -0.68 -27.35
C ILE A 447 -15.20 -0.71 -25.86
N SER A 448 -15.53 -1.90 -25.34
CA SER A 448 -15.93 -2.06 -23.94
C SER A 448 -14.80 -1.62 -22.99
N MET A 449 -13.54 -2.01 -23.27
CA MET A 449 -12.40 -1.63 -22.45
C MET A 449 -12.14 -0.12 -22.48
N ALA A 450 -12.26 0.53 -23.63
CA ALA A 450 -12.13 1.98 -23.75
C ALA A 450 -13.21 2.75 -22.96
N ILE A 451 -14.46 2.27 -22.98
CA ILE A 451 -15.57 2.84 -22.20
C ILE A 451 -15.30 2.67 -20.69
N LEU A 452 -14.95 1.46 -20.25
CA LEU A 452 -14.68 1.20 -18.84
C LEU A 452 -13.52 2.05 -18.30
N VAL A 453 -12.44 2.24 -19.08
CA VAL A 453 -11.33 3.11 -18.65
C VAL A 453 -11.72 4.58 -18.66
N SER A 454 -12.54 5.04 -19.61
CA SER A 454 -13.05 6.41 -19.61
C SER A 454 -13.92 6.70 -18.38
N LEU A 455 -14.75 5.73 -17.96
CA LEU A 455 -15.51 5.83 -16.72
C LEU A 455 -14.60 5.94 -15.49
N ARG A 456 -13.46 5.24 -15.46
CA ARG A 456 -12.47 5.37 -14.38
C ARG A 456 -11.90 6.78 -14.27
N VAL A 457 -11.65 7.46 -15.39
CA VAL A 457 -11.18 8.86 -15.40
C VAL A 457 -12.19 9.76 -14.69
N VAL A 458 -13.49 9.60 -14.99
CA VAL A 458 -14.56 10.36 -14.35
C VAL A 458 -14.60 10.09 -12.84
N LEU A 459 -14.55 8.82 -12.42
CA LEU A 459 -14.55 8.45 -11.01
C LEU A 459 -13.36 9.01 -10.24
N LEU A 460 -12.15 8.94 -10.81
CA LEU A 460 -10.94 9.50 -10.18
C LEU A 460 -10.99 11.02 -10.11
N ALA A 461 -11.55 11.69 -11.13
CA ALA A 461 -11.75 13.13 -11.10
C ALA A 461 -12.68 13.54 -9.95
N LEU A 462 -13.81 12.82 -9.77
CA LEU A 462 -14.72 13.03 -8.65
C LEU A 462 -14.04 12.79 -7.30
N VAL A 463 -13.24 11.73 -7.16
CA VAL A 463 -12.45 11.47 -5.94
C VAL A 463 -11.50 12.63 -5.65
N CYS A 464 -10.79 13.13 -6.66
CA CYS A 464 -9.86 14.26 -6.50
C CYS A 464 -10.59 15.54 -6.07
N ILE A 465 -11.77 15.83 -6.65
CA ILE A 465 -12.60 16.99 -6.28
C ILE A 465 -13.04 16.90 -4.82
N ILE A 466 -13.55 15.73 -4.38
CA ILE A 466 -14.01 15.53 -3.00
C ILE A 466 -12.83 15.65 -2.02
N LEU A 467 -11.69 15.05 -2.33
CA LEU A 467 -10.48 15.14 -1.48
C LEU A 467 -9.97 16.57 -1.38
N HIS A 468 -9.95 17.32 -2.48
CA HIS A 468 -9.55 18.72 -2.47
C HIS A 468 -10.48 19.57 -1.60
N HIS A 469 -11.80 19.37 -1.70
CA HIS A 469 -12.76 20.08 -0.88
C HIS A 469 -12.60 19.73 0.62
N LYS A 470 -12.45 18.44 0.96
CA LYS A 470 -12.19 18.01 2.34
C LYS A 470 -10.90 18.58 2.89
N HIS A 471 -9.81 18.59 2.11
CA HIS A 471 -8.54 19.18 2.50
C HIS A 471 -8.72 20.67 2.85
N LYS A 472 -9.40 21.42 1.99
CA LYS A 472 -9.70 22.84 2.22
C LYS A 472 -10.55 23.07 3.48
N MET A 473 -11.55 22.22 3.73
CA MET A 473 -12.39 22.31 4.93
C MET A 473 -11.59 22.05 6.21
N MET A 474 -10.78 20.99 6.26
CA MET A 474 -9.92 20.69 7.42
C MET A 474 -8.91 21.80 7.68
N LEU A 475 -8.31 22.35 6.63
CA LEU A 475 -7.36 23.46 6.74
C LEU A 475 -8.03 24.71 7.34
N ASN A 476 -9.25 25.02 6.89
CA ASN A 476 -10.04 26.13 7.44
C ASN A 476 -10.38 25.93 8.92
N GLU A 477 -10.73 24.70 9.33
CA GLU A 477 -11.05 24.37 10.72
C GLU A 477 -9.82 24.51 11.64
N VAL A 478 -8.65 24.09 11.17
CA VAL A 478 -7.37 24.25 11.90
C VAL A 478 -7.03 25.73 12.07
N VAL A 479 -7.16 26.52 11.00
CA VAL A 479 -6.93 27.98 11.05
C VAL A 479 -7.92 28.64 12.02
N GLU A 480 -9.19 28.25 12.01
CA GLU A 480 -10.20 28.80 12.90
C GLU A 480 -9.93 28.46 14.38
N LYS A 481 -9.59 27.21 14.70
CA LYS A 481 -9.19 26.80 16.05
C LYS A 481 -7.90 27.47 16.52
N GLY A 482 -6.96 27.71 15.60
CA GLY A 482 -5.75 28.49 15.85
C GLY A 482 -6.06 29.96 16.16
N LEU A 483 -6.95 30.59 15.40
CA LEU A 483 -7.40 31.97 15.63
C LEU A 483 -8.19 32.14 16.94
N LEU A 484 -8.97 31.13 17.34
CA LEU A 484 -9.74 31.13 18.58
C LEU A 484 -8.89 30.88 19.84
N GLY A 485 -7.58 30.69 19.71
CA GLY A 485 -6.67 30.47 20.85
C GLY A 485 -6.81 29.12 21.56
N GLU A 486 -7.63 28.20 21.03
CA GLU A 486 -7.79 26.86 21.61
C GLU A 486 -6.54 25.97 21.42
N GLN A 487 -5.67 26.31 20.47
CA GLN A 487 -4.36 25.68 20.28
C GLN A 487 -3.23 26.65 20.67
N ASN A 488 -2.92 26.71 21.97
CA ASN A 488 -1.89 27.60 22.55
C ASN A 488 -0.44 27.40 22.04
N ASN A 489 -0.17 26.53 21.06
CA ASN A 489 1.18 26.28 20.51
C ASN A 489 1.13 25.76 19.06
N LEU A 490 0.52 26.50 18.13
CA LEU A 490 0.68 26.22 16.70
C LEU A 490 2.09 26.59 16.23
N VAL A 491 3.03 25.65 16.41
CA VAL A 491 4.36 25.69 15.80
C VAL A 491 4.17 25.47 14.29
N HIS A 492 4.15 26.56 13.53
CA HIS A 492 4.08 26.50 12.06
C HIS A 492 5.30 25.79 11.50
N CYS A 493 5.13 24.89 10.51
CA CYS A 493 6.24 24.19 9.87
C CYS A 493 7.26 25.15 9.21
N CYS A 494 6.82 26.39 8.98
CA CYS A 494 7.56 27.46 8.33
C CYS A 494 8.41 28.31 9.27
N GLN A 495 8.41 28.04 10.58
CA GLN A 495 9.28 28.76 11.51
C GLN A 495 10.78 28.64 11.15
N TYR A 496 11.16 27.60 10.40
CA TYR A 496 12.53 27.33 9.99
C TYR A 496 12.76 27.46 8.47
N THR A 497 11.81 28.03 7.73
CA THR A 497 11.90 28.17 6.26
C THR A 497 11.53 29.59 5.82
N THR A 498 12.15 30.10 4.75
CA THR A 498 11.85 31.43 4.21
C THR A 498 10.54 31.53 3.43
N GLN A 499 9.91 30.39 3.12
CA GLN A 499 8.60 30.34 2.46
C GLN A 499 7.46 30.20 3.47
N ASP A 500 6.39 30.97 3.27
CA ASP A 500 5.17 30.84 4.08
C ASP A 500 4.39 29.57 3.69
N CYS A 501 3.85 28.87 4.70
CA CYS A 501 2.99 27.69 4.52
C CYS A 501 1.58 28.12 4.16
N GLU A 502 0.82 27.19 3.58
CA GLU A 502 -0.60 27.36 3.28
C GLU A 502 -1.41 27.82 4.51
N ILE A 503 -1.13 27.31 5.71
CA ILE A 503 -1.79 27.73 6.95
C ILE A 503 -1.56 29.23 7.23
N LYS A 504 -0.30 29.67 7.15
CA LYS A 504 0.11 31.06 7.44
C LYS A 504 -0.38 32.05 6.37
N GLN A 505 -0.49 31.60 5.11
CA GLN A 505 -1.07 32.41 4.04
C GLN A 505 -2.57 32.64 4.28
N ILE A 506 -3.32 31.59 4.64
CA ILE A 506 -4.76 31.69 4.92
C ILE A 506 -5.03 32.53 6.18
N GLU A 507 -4.21 32.40 7.22
CA GLU A 507 -4.26 33.26 8.42
C GLU A 507 -4.11 34.74 8.03
N ARG A 508 -3.11 35.08 7.21
CA ARG A 508 -2.92 36.47 6.74
C ARG A 508 -4.09 36.96 5.88
N GLU A 509 -4.59 36.14 4.96
CA GLU A 509 -5.76 36.50 4.14
C GLU A 509 -7.02 36.72 4.98
N ARG A 510 -7.17 36.00 6.10
CA ARG A 510 -8.29 36.18 7.04
C ARG A 510 -8.08 37.40 7.93
N GLN A 511 -6.87 37.64 8.42
CA GLN A 511 -6.53 38.86 9.16
C GLN A 511 -6.78 40.10 8.30
N GLN A 512 -6.33 40.10 7.03
CA GLN A 512 -6.60 41.18 6.09
C GLN A 512 -8.10 41.39 5.84
N ARG A 513 -8.89 40.31 5.75
CA ARG A 513 -10.35 40.41 5.62
C ARG A 513 -11.02 40.96 6.88
N HIS A 514 -10.58 40.54 8.07
CA HIS A 514 -11.08 41.08 9.34
C HIS A 514 -10.73 42.55 9.50
N GLU A 515 -9.51 42.95 9.15
CA GLU A 515 -9.08 44.36 9.15
C GLU A 515 -9.90 45.18 8.15
N GLN A 516 -10.19 44.65 6.96
CA GLN A 516 -11.06 45.32 5.97
C GLN A 516 -12.51 45.42 6.44
N GLN A 517 -13.06 44.39 7.10
CA GLN A 517 -14.39 44.44 7.69
C GLN A 517 -14.48 45.43 8.85
N GLN A 518 -13.50 45.45 9.75
CA GLN A 518 -13.44 46.43 10.84
C GLN A 518 -13.31 47.86 10.32
N GLN A 519 -12.49 48.08 9.28
CA GLN A 519 -12.40 49.39 8.64
C GLN A 519 -13.72 49.82 7.99
N HIS A 520 -14.46 48.88 7.39
CA HIS A 520 -15.77 49.16 6.81
C HIS A 520 -16.83 49.45 7.89
N GLU A 521 -16.84 48.70 9.00
CA GLU A 521 -17.73 48.96 10.15
C GLU A 521 -17.40 50.29 10.84
N ASP A 522 -16.11 50.60 11.05
CA ASP A 522 -15.66 51.89 11.62
C ASP A 522 -16.01 53.07 10.71
N GLN A 523 -16.00 52.87 9.39
CA GLN A 523 -16.36 53.89 8.41
C GLN A 523 -17.88 54.12 8.38
N GLU A 524 -18.69 53.07 8.46
CA GLU A 524 -20.15 53.19 8.64
C GLU A 524 -20.50 53.85 9.99
N LEU A 525 -19.81 53.50 11.08
CA LEU A 525 -20.04 54.11 12.39
C LEU A 525 -19.72 55.62 12.40
N ARG A 526 -18.71 56.04 11.63
CA ARG A 526 -18.34 57.46 11.45
C ARG A 526 -19.33 58.23 10.59
N GLU A 527 -20.01 57.58 9.66
CA GLU A 527 -21.05 58.21 8.83
C GLU A 527 -22.40 58.34 9.56
N VAL A 528 -22.67 57.48 10.55
CA VAL A 528 -23.93 57.48 11.33
C VAL A 528 -23.93 58.52 12.47
N ILE A 529 -22.77 59.02 12.93
CA ILE A 529 -22.71 60.06 13.99
C ILE A 529 -22.66 61.47 13.34
N PRO A 530 -23.74 62.29 13.40
CA PRO A 530 -23.69 63.64 12.88
C PRO A 530 -22.84 64.53 13.80
N ARG A 531 -21.89 65.25 13.21
CA ARG A 531 -21.14 66.35 13.87
C ARG A 531 -22.10 67.49 14.26
N ASN A 532 -22.75 67.39 15.41
CA ASN A 532 -23.37 68.54 16.08
C ASN A 532 -22.66 68.73 17.43
N GLY A 533 -21.66 69.60 17.45
CA GLY A 533 -21.17 70.18 18.70
C GLY A 533 -21.98 71.41 19.09
N PRO A 534 -21.93 71.82 20.36
CA PRO A 534 -22.00 73.23 20.70
C PRO A 534 -20.68 73.72 21.29
N LYS A 535 -20.42 74.99 20.97
CA LYS A 535 -19.25 75.79 21.32
C LYS A 535 -19.18 76.05 22.83
N SER A 536 -17.93 76.24 23.26
CA SER A 536 -17.41 76.85 24.49
C SER A 536 -18.39 77.65 25.34
N ASP A 537 -18.34 77.43 26.65
CA ASP A 537 -18.16 78.51 27.61
C ASP A 537 -17.38 78.04 28.83
N GLN A 538 -16.68 78.99 29.40
CA GLN A 538 -15.54 78.89 30.30
C GLN A 538 -16.03 79.27 31.73
N TRP A 539 -15.30 78.80 32.76
CA TRP A 539 -15.23 79.30 34.16
C TRP A 539 -15.77 78.43 35.32
N ASN A 540 -14.80 78.10 36.18
CA ASN A 540 -14.75 78.14 37.66
C ASN A 540 -15.45 77.09 38.56
N SER A 541 -14.58 76.46 39.38
CA SER A 541 -14.64 76.30 40.86
C SER A 541 -15.98 76.65 41.52
N ASP A 542 -16.58 75.82 42.36
CA ASP A 542 -16.03 75.27 43.62
C ASP A 542 -16.96 74.12 44.12
N PRO A 543 -16.55 73.35 45.14
CA PRO A 543 -17.14 72.08 45.56
C PRO A 543 -18.26 72.29 46.57
N ASP A 544 -19.27 71.43 46.51
CA ASP A 544 -20.02 70.89 47.66
C ASP A 544 -21.35 70.35 47.16
N GLN A 545 -21.55 69.03 47.20
CA GLN A 545 -22.54 68.43 48.10
C GLN A 545 -22.73 66.94 47.82
N LYS A 546 -22.78 66.22 48.92
CA LYS A 546 -23.16 64.83 49.09
C LYS A 546 -24.61 64.57 48.61
N VAL A 547 -24.77 63.47 47.87
CA VAL A 547 -25.67 62.29 48.08
C VAL A 547 -27.17 62.60 48.28
N PRO A 548 -28.10 61.95 47.55
CA PRO A 548 -28.43 60.52 47.69
C PRO A 548 -27.96 59.60 46.56
#